data_AF-A0A9D5NDR1-F1
#
_entry.id   AF-A0A9D5NDR1-F1
#
_cell.length_a   1.000
_cell.length_b   1.000
_cell.length_c   1.000
_cell.angle_alpha   90.00
_cell.angle_beta   90.00
_cell.angle_gamma   90.00
#
_symmetry.space_group_name_H-M   'P 1'
#
loop_
_entity.id
_entity.type
_entity.pdbx_description
1 polymer ?
#
loop_
_entity_poly.entity_id
_entity_poly.type
_entity_poly.pdbx_seq_one_letter_code
_entity_poly.pdbx_strand_id
1 'polypeptide(L)'
;MMDMEKIVGSKLDFSDLSNEVVREFYGYIEDILENTEFNKLDNFYQHINTSRLQHSLNVAYYTYLVCRKWNWNVREATRAALLHDFFLYDWREVELGFHPNEHPKQALVNAARYFEVTPLMRNMILSHMWPLSVAYPKYKESWVVQGSDRLCACLEAMHGMKSKMRKTRLVTSIALFMK
;
A
#
# COMPACT_ATOMS: atom_id res chain seq x y z
N MET A 1 13.77 5.38 13.58
CA MET A 1 12.95 4.18 13.31
C MET A 1 11.54 4.69 13.14
N MET A 2 10.93 4.51 11.98
CA MET A 2 9.55 4.91 11.75
C MET A 2 8.68 4.02 12.64
N ASP A 3 7.86 4.59 13.53
CA ASP A 3 6.87 3.83 14.30
C ASP A 3 5.82 3.32 13.31
N MET A 4 6.09 2.15 12.71
CA MET A 4 5.23 1.59 11.68
C MET A 4 3.92 1.11 12.29
N GLU A 5 2.82 1.61 11.73
CA GLU A 5 1.51 1.14 12.14
C GLU A 5 1.31 -0.33 11.74
N LYS A 6 0.53 -1.00 12.58
CA LYS A 6 0.12 -2.38 12.41
C LYS A 6 -0.51 -2.60 11.02
N ILE A 7 0.05 -3.54 10.24
CA ILE A 7 -0.55 -3.98 8.98
C ILE A 7 -2.01 -4.35 9.20
N VAL A 8 -2.90 -3.76 8.40
CA VAL A 8 -4.35 -3.90 8.58
C VAL A 8 -4.74 -5.37 8.56
N GLY A 9 -5.43 -5.83 9.61
CA GLY A 9 -5.90 -7.23 9.71
C GLY A 9 -4.82 -8.28 10.00
N SER A 10 -3.53 -7.93 10.06
CA SER A 10 -2.49 -8.86 10.46
C SER A 10 -2.47 -9.08 11.97
N LYS A 11 -2.11 -10.30 12.38
CA LYS A 11 -1.86 -10.67 13.78
C LYS A 11 -0.37 -10.58 14.16
N LEU A 12 0.51 -10.42 13.17
CA LEU A 12 1.94 -10.33 13.43
C LEU A 12 2.29 -8.96 14.03
N ASP A 13 3.27 -8.98 14.91
CA ASP A 13 3.96 -7.79 15.39
C ASP A 13 5.12 -7.50 14.43
N PHE A 14 5.02 -6.38 13.71
CA PHE A 14 6.02 -5.98 12.73
C PHE A 14 7.21 -5.25 13.36
N SER A 15 7.23 -5.09 14.69
CA SER A 15 8.42 -4.71 15.44
C SER A 15 9.27 -5.91 15.87
N ASP A 16 8.70 -7.13 15.85
CA ASP A 16 9.41 -8.36 16.19
C ASP A 16 10.20 -8.92 15.00
N LEU A 17 11.44 -8.44 14.85
CA LEU A 17 12.38 -8.92 13.84
C LEU A 17 12.93 -10.34 14.11
N SER A 18 12.60 -10.95 15.25
CA SER A 18 12.91 -12.37 15.48
C SER A 18 11.99 -13.29 14.69
N ASN A 19 10.80 -12.80 14.32
CA ASN A 19 9.88 -13.50 13.45
C ASN A 19 10.42 -13.57 12.02
N GLU A 20 10.64 -14.80 11.52
CA GLU A 20 11.22 -15.03 10.19
C GLU A 20 10.42 -14.38 9.06
N VAL A 21 9.09 -14.41 9.14
CA VAL A 21 8.20 -13.86 8.10
C VAL A 21 8.34 -12.34 8.03
N VAL A 22 8.43 -11.68 9.19
CA VAL A 22 8.60 -10.24 9.31
C VAL A 22 9.99 -9.82 8.81
N ARG A 23 11.04 -10.52 9.26
CA ARG A 23 12.42 -10.25 8.85
C ARG A 23 12.62 -10.42 7.35
N GLU A 24 12.10 -11.49 6.77
CA GLU A 24 12.17 -11.73 5.33
C GLU A 24 11.43 -10.64 4.54
N PHE A 25 10.23 -10.28 4.97
CA PHE A 25 9.46 -9.20 4.34
C PHE A 25 10.24 -7.88 4.32
N TYR A 26 10.83 -7.46 5.45
CA TYR A 26 11.64 -6.24 5.51
C TYR A 26 12.90 -6.31 4.65
N GLY A 27 13.59 -7.45 4.62
CA GLY A 27 14.78 -7.63 3.79
C GLY A 27 14.52 -7.43 2.28
N TYR A 28 13.27 -7.44 1.82
CA TYR A 28 12.92 -7.11 0.44
C TYR A 28 12.67 -5.61 0.19
N ILE A 29 12.38 -4.82 1.22
CA ILE A 29 11.84 -3.46 1.08
C ILE A 29 12.53 -2.38 1.92
N GLU A 30 13.50 -2.73 2.78
CA GLU A 30 14.16 -1.79 3.69
C GLU A 30 14.75 -0.58 2.96
N ASP A 31 15.39 -0.78 1.80
CA ASP A 31 15.98 0.28 0.97
C ASP A 31 14.92 1.24 0.43
N ILE A 32 13.68 0.77 0.21
CA ILE A 32 12.57 1.60 -0.23
C ILE A 32 12.03 2.41 0.96
N LEU A 33 11.93 1.81 2.15
CA LEU A 33 11.46 2.48 3.36
C LEU A 33 12.48 3.50 3.92
N GLU A 34 13.75 3.38 3.60
CA GLU A 34 14.78 4.38 3.93
C GLU A 34 14.77 5.58 2.96
N ASN A 35 14.08 5.46 1.81
CA ASN A 35 14.01 6.52 0.83
C ASN A 35 13.08 7.66 1.28
N THR A 36 13.66 8.86 1.43
CA THR A 36 12.93 10.03 1.91
C THR A 36 11.81 10.49 0.97
N GLU A 37 11.96 10.29 -0.34
CA GLU A 37 10.94 10.65 -1.33
C GLU A 37 9.75 9.69 -1.29
N PHE A 38 10.01 8.39 -1.07
CA PHE A 38 8.96 7.40 -0.85
C PHE A 38 8.19 7.67 0.45
N ASN A 39 8.88 8.03 1.53
CA ASN A 39 8.22 8.31 2.82
C ASN A 39 7.30 9.54 2.79
N LYS A 40 7.42 10.44 1.81
CA LYS A 40 6.46 11.55 1.63
C LYS A 40 5.04 11.07 1.37
N LEU A 41 4.85 9.82 0.95
CA LEU A 41 3.55 9.17 0.82
C LEU A 41 2.72 9.21 2.10
N ASP A 42 3.35 9.36 3.27
CA ASP A 42 2.64 9.45 4.54
C ASP A 42 1.76 10.72 4.65
N ASN A 43 2.06 11.75 3.86
CA ASN A 43 1.29 13.00 3.84
C ASN A 43 0.01 12.94 2.99
N PHE A 44 -0.23 11.83 2.28
CA PHE A 44 -1.37 11.70 1.38
C PHE A 44 -2.32 10.60 1.86
N TYR A 45 -3.60 10.94 2.10
CA TYR A 45 -4.54 10.02 2.74
C TYR A 45 -5.59 9.41 1.79
N GLN A 46 -5.75 8.10 1.90
CA GLN A 46 -6.72 7.24 1.21
C GLN A 46 -7.63 6.52 2.22
N HIS A 47 -8.67 5.86 1.71
CA HIS A 47 -9.56 4.95 2.46
C HIS A 47 -9.98 5.46 3.85
N ILE A 48 -10.42 6.73 3.90
CA ILE A 48 -10.87 7.49 5.08
C ILE A 48 -9.74 8.06 5.94
N ASN A 49 -8.82 7.23 6.44
CA ASN A 49 -7.79 7.68 7.39
C ASN A 49 -6.50 6.84 7.33
N THR A 50 -6.17 6.31 6.15
CA THR A 50 -4.93 5.54 5.93
C THR A 50 -4.01 6.36 5.03
N SER A 51 -2.76 6.57 5.41
CA SER A 51 -1.80 7.22 4.52
C SER A 51 -1.46 6.31 3.33
N ARG A 52 -1.06 6.88 2.20
CA ARG A 52 -0.66 6.12 1.00
C ARG A 52 0.57 5.26 1.28
N LEU A 53 1.43 5.70 2.21
CA LEU A 53 2.56 4.91 2.71
C LEU A 53 2.06 3.64 3.41
N GLN A 54 1.15 3.78 4.38
CA GLN A 54 0.60 2.65 5.12
C GLN A 54 -0.20 1.72 4.21
N HIS A 55 -0.99 2.27 3.28
CA HIS A 55 -1.70 1.49 2.27
C HIS A 55 -0.73 0.66 1.43
N SER A 56 0.31 1.28 0.89
CA SER A 56 1.34 0.59 0.10
C SER A 56 2.04 -0.52 0.88
N LEU A 57 2.31 -0.29 2.18
CA LEU A 57 2.90 -1.31 3.05
C LEU A 57 1.93 -2.48 3.29
N ASN A 58 0.64 -2.21 3.49
CA ASN A 58 -0.39 -3.24 3.60
C ASN A 58 -0.46 -4.11 2.33
N VAL A 59 -0.51 -3.48 1.15
CA VAL A 59 -0.59 -4.15 -0.15
C VAL A 59 0.67 -4.99 -0.41
N ALA A 60 1.84 -4.46 -0.08
CA ALA A 60 3.11 -5.18 -0.16
C ALA A 60 3.11 -6.45 0.69
N TYR A 61 2.64 -6.38 1.93
CA TYR A 61 2.60 -7.54 2.83
C TYR A 61 1.67 -8.65 2.33
N TYR A 62 0.46 -8.31 1.88
CA TYR A 62 -0.45 -9.33 1.35
C TYR A 62 0.04 -9.91 0.02
N THR A 63 0.67 -9.10 -0.83
CA THR A 63 1.31 -9.58 -2.07
C THR A 63 2.45 -10.54 -1.77
N TYR A 64 3.30 -10.19 -0.79
CA TYR A 64 4.38 -11.04 -0.27
C TYR A 64 3.86 -12.40 0.20
N LEU A 65 2.82 -12.44 1.04
CA LEU A 65 2.28 -13.69 1.56
C LEU A 65 1.81 -14.64 0.45
N VAL A 66 1.10 -14.11 -0.55
CA VAL A 66 0.62 -14.90 -1.68
C VAL A 66 1.79 -15.39 -2.52
N CYS A 67 2.71 -14.51 -2.92
CA CYS A 67 3.85 -14.90 -3.75
C CYS A 67 4.78 -15.89 -3.04
N ARG A 68 4.97 -15.72 -1.72
CA ARG A 68 5.73 -16.65 -0.87
C ARG A 68 5.08 -18.02 -0.81
N LYS A 69 3.76 -18.09 -0.60
CA LYS A 69 3.00 -19.35 -0.55
C LYS A 69 3.16 -20.18 -1.83
N TRP A 70 3.24 -19.52 -2.98
CA TRP A 70 3.32 -20.17 -4.29
C TRP A 70 4.74 -20.24 -4.87
N ASN A 71 5.76 -19.80 -4.11
CA ASN A 71 7.15 -19.75 -4.55
C ASN A 71 7.34 -19.03 -5.90
N TRP A 72 6.75 -17.84 -6.02
CA TRP A 72 6.83 -16.96 -7.19
C TRP A 72 7.98 -15.96 -7.06
N ASN A 73 8.04 -14.92 -7.89
CA ASN A 73 9.08 -13.90 -7.75
C ASN A 73 8.77 -12.96 -6.56
N VAL A 74 8.99 -13.47 -5.34
CA VAL A 74 8.59 -12.84 -4.07
C VAL A 74 9.21 -11.46 -3.91
N ARG A 75 10.52 -11.34 -4.15
CA ARG A 75 11.25 -10.08 -3.97
C ARG A 75 10.71 -8.99 -4.89
N GLU A 76 10.65 -9.24 -6.19
CA GLU A 76 10.17 -8.24 -7.15
C GLU A 76 8.68 -7.92 -6.93
N ALA A 77 7.87 -8.93 -6.62
CA ALA A 77 6.44 -8.72 -6.37
C ALA A 77 6.18 -7.84 -5.15
N THR A 78 6.89 -8.09 -4.05
CA THR A 78 6.78 -7.31 -2.82
C THR A 78 7.20 -5.87 -3.04
N ARG A 79 8.31 -5.66 -3.74
CA ARG A 79 8.82 -4.32 -4.08
C ARG A 79 7.88 -3.56 -5.00
N ALA A 80 7.38 -4.20 -6.06
CA ALA A 80 6.42 -3.57 -6.96
C ALA A 80 5.10 -3.22 -6.27
N ALA A 81 4.63 -4.08 -5.37
CA ALA A 81 3.46 -3.81 -4.55
C ALA A 81 3.69 -2.66 -3.56
N LEU A 82 4.88 -2.48 -3.01
CA LEU A 82 5.18 -1.30 -2.19
C LEU A 82 5.23 -0.01 -3.04
N LEU A 83 5.67 -0.10 -4.30
CA LEU A 83 5.85 1.04 -5.20
C LEU A 83 4.62 1.37 -6.07
N HIS A 84 3.56 0.56 -6.04
CA HIS A 84 2.45 0.66 -7.00
C HIS A 84 1.77 2.03 -7.00
N ASP A 85 1.78 2.68 -5.83
CA ASP A 85 1.14 3.96 -5.53
C ASP A 85 2.16 5.08 -5.26
N PHE A 86 3.39 4.95 -5.78
CA PHE A 86 4.46 5.94 -5.55
C PHE A 86 4.29 7.24 -6.36
N PHE A 87 3.19 7.95 -6.18
CA PHE A 87 2.95 9.29 -6.71
C PHE A 87 2.80 10.30 -5.57
N LEU A 88 3.21 11.56 -5.79
CA LEU A 88 3.36 12.58 -4.74
C LEU A 88 2.42 13.77 -4.96
N TYR A 89 1.16 13.49 -5.28
CA TYR A 89 0.12 14.50 -5.40
C TYR A 89 -1.20 14.01 -4.79
N ASP A 90 -2.09 14.94 -4.43
CA ASP A 90 -3.48 14.61 -4.10
C ASP A 90 -4.31 14.62 -5.38
N TRP A 91 -4.88 13.47 -5.72
CA TRP A 91 -5.70 13.28 -6.92
C TRP A 91 -7.06 13.98 -6.83
N ARG A 92 -7.46 14.45 -5.64
CA ARG A 92 -8.66 15.27 -5.43
C ARG A 92 -8.42 16.74 -5.74
N GLU A 93 -7.15 17.16 -5.78
CA GLU A 93 -6.74 18.55 -6.00
C GLU A 93 -6.09 18.75 -7.37
N VAL A 94 -5.50 17.70 -7.95
CA VAL A 94 -4.78 17.76 -9.23
C VAL A 94 -5.45 16.89 -10.29
N GLU A 95 -5.95 17.52 -11.35
CA GLU A 95 -6.49 16.84 -12.52
C GLU A 95 -5.40 16.60 -13.58
N LEU A 96 -4.90 15.36 -13.66
CA LEU A 96 -3.92 14.94 -14.69
C LEU A 96 -4.54 14.10 -15.81
N GLY A 97 -5.86 13.89 -15.79
CA GLY A 97 -6.59 13.00 -16.68
C GLY A 97 -7.32 11.90 -15.92
N PHE A 98 -7.61 10.78 -16.58
CA PHE A 98 -8.29 9.65 -15.93
C PHE A 98 -7.37 9.01 -14.89
N HIS A 99 -7.59 9.33 -13.62
CA HIS A 99 -6.69 8.97 -12.52
C HIS A 99 -6.23 7.50 -12.51
N PRO A 100 -7.07 6.49 -12.76
CA PRO A 100 -6.64 5.09 -12.84
C PRO A 100 -5.61 4.78 -13.93
N ASN A 101 -5.48 5.63 -14.96
CA ASN A 101 -4.44 5.53 -15.98
C ASN A 101 -3.18 6.33 -15.65
N GLU A 102 -3.31 7.45 -14.92
CA GLU A 102 -2.22 8.40 -14.75
C GLU A 102 -1.35 8.12 -13.51
N HIS A 103 -1.95 7.77 -12.38
CA HIS A 103 -1.14 7.49 -11.19
C HIS A 103 -0.23 6.26 -11.34
N PRO A 104 -0.60 5.16 -12.05
CA PRO A 104 0.34 4.05 -12.26
C PRO A 104 1.55 4.47 -13.09
N LYS A 105 1.36 5.38 -14.05
CA LYS A 105 2.47 5.94 -14.85
C LYS A 105 3.38 6.80 -13.98
N GLN A 106 2.79 7.67 -13.16
CA GLN A 106 3.57 8.52 -12.25
C GLN A 106 4.32 7.69 -11.20
N ALA A 107 3.67 6.66 -10.64
CA ALA A 107 4.28 5.71 -9.74
C ALA A 107 5.47 4.99 -10.40
N LEU A 108 5.31 4.55 -11.65
CA LEU A 108 6.40 3.95 -12.39
C LEU A 108 7.57 4.92 -12.65
N VAL A 109 7.27 6.17 -13.01
CA VAL A 109 8.30 7.21 -13.24
C VAL A 109 9.11 7.45 -11.96
N ASN A 110 8.44 7.58 -10.81
CA ASN A 110 9.11 7.77 -9.52
C ASN A 110 9.88 6.50 -9.10
N ALA A 111 9.28 5.32 -9.24
CA ALA A 111 9.95 4.06 -8.95
C ALA A 111 11.25 3.90 -9.76
N ALA A 112 11.19 4.16 -11.08
CA ALA A 112 12.34 4.06 -11.97
C ALA A 112 13.38 5.19 -11.77
N ARG A 113 13.01 6.28 -11.09
CA ARG A 113 13.95 7.35 -10.73
C ARG A 113 14.83 6.97 -9.55
N TYR A 114 14.27 6.24 -8.57
CA TYR A 114 14.95 5.97 -7.30
C TYR A 114 15.40 4.51 -7.14
N PHE A 115 14.85 3.58 -7.92
CA PHE A 115 15.10 2.14 -7.78
C PHE A 115 15.23 1.45 -9.14
N GLU A 116 15.86 0.28 -9.15
CA GLU A 116 15.82 -0.61 -10.30
C GLU A 116 14.43 -1.24 -10.45
N VAL A 117 13.85 -1.08 -11.65
CA VAL A 117 12.50 -1.60 -11.96
C VAL A 117 12.58 -2.59 -13.12
N THR A 118 12.33 -3.86 -12.81
CA THR A 118 12.31 -4.94 -13.78
C THR A 118 11.06 -4.89 -14.68
N PRO A 119 11.01 -5.65 -15.79
CA PRO A 119 9.79 -5.77 -16.61
C PRO A 119 8.57 -6.31 -15.86
N LEU A 120 8.78 -7.20 -14.88
CA LEU A 120 7.72 -7.71 -14.01
C LEU A 120 7.18 -6.58 -13.13
N MET A 121 8.05 -5.90 -12.39
CA MET A 121 7.68 -4.78 -11.52
C MET A 121 6.96 -3.67 -12.30
N ARG A 122 7.47 -3.33 -13.49
CA ARG A 122 6.85 -2.36 -14.38
C ARG A 122 5.41 -2.73 -14.73
N ASN A 123 5.16 -4.00 -15.08
CA ASN A 123 3.80 -4.42 -15.41
C ASN A 123 2.89 -4.41 -14.18
N MET A 124 3.36 -4.90 -13.04
CA MET A 124 2.62 -4.87 -11.77
C MET A 124 2.18 -3.45 -11.42
N ILE A 125 3.12 -2.50 -11.44
CA ILE A 125 2.83 -1.08 -11.16
C ILE A 125 1.83 -0.53 -12.18
N LEU A 126 2.03 -0.72 -13.48
CA LEU A 126 1.13 -0.12 -14.48
C LEU A 126 -0.28 -0.71 -14.50
N SER A 127 -0.42 -2.02 -14.24
CA SER A 127 -1.68 -2.74 -14.42
C SER A 127 -2.50 -2.93 -13.15
N HIS A 128 -2.03 -2.47 -11.98
CA HIS A 128 -2.71 -2.77 -10.71
C HIS A 128 -4.18 -2.29 -10.68
N MET A 129 -4.52 -1.25 -11.46
CA MET A 129 -5.89 -0.74 -11.60
C MET A 129 -6.76 -1.39 -12.70
N TRP A 130 -6.28 -2.39 -13.44
CA TRP A 130 -7.08 -3.06 -14.47
C TRP A 130 -8.40 -3.63 -13.90
N PRO A 131 -9.57 -3.55 -14.56
CA PRO A 131 -9.81 -3.09 -15.93
C PRO A 131 -10.04 -1.58 -16.06
N LEU A 132 -9.86 -0.80 -14.98
CA LEU A 132 -9.95 0.66 -15.07
C LEU A 132 -8.71 1.24 -15.78
N SER A 133 -7.52 0.71 -15.49
CA SER A 133 -6.31 1.03 -16.26
C SER A 133 -6.28 0.30 -17.59
N VAL A 134 -5.75 0.98 -18.62
CA VAL A 134 -5.51 0.41 -19.96
C VAL A 134 -4.44 -0.70 -19.93
N ALA A 135 -3.52 -0.68 -18.97
CA ALA A 135 -2.44 -1.65 -18.90
C ALA A 135 -2.94 -3.02 -18.44
N TYR A 136 -2.73 -4.04 -19.26
CA TYR A 136 -3.14 -5.41 -18.96
C TYR A 136 -2.15 -6.12 -18.01
N PRO A 137 -2.63 -6.83 -16.96
CA PRO A 137 -1.79 -7.66 -16.09
C PRO A 137 -1.29 -8.91 -16.82
N LYS A 138 -0.01 -8.92 -17.17
CA LYS A 138 0.65 -9.98 -17.95
C LYS A 138 1.17 -11.13 -17.09
N TYR A 139 1.50 -10.84 -15.84
CA TYR A 139 2.11 -11.78 -14.92
C TYR A 139 1.14 -12.16 -13.80
N LYS A 140 1.30 -13.35 -13.24
CA LYS A 140 0.50 -13.84 -12.10
C LYS A 140 0.64 -12.93 -10.88
N GLU A 141 1.83 -12.37 -10.65
CA GLU A 141 2.10 -11.39 -9.59
C GLU A 141 1.34 -10.08 -9.82
N SER A 142 1.12 -9.67 -11.09
CA SER A 142 0.30 -8.49 -11.43
C SER A 142 -1.17 -8.66 -11.08
N TRP A 143 -1.69 -9.89 -11.13
CA TRP A 143 -3.03 -10.20 -10.64
C TRP A 143 -3.10 -10.18 -9.10
N VAL A 144 -2.02 -10.60 -8.44
CA VAL A 144 -1.94 -10.60 -6.97
C VAL A 144 -1.93 -9.19 -6.43
N VAL A 145 -1.05 -8.30 -6.92
CA VAL A 145 -0.98 -6.92 -6.40
C VAL A 145 -2.31 -6.21 -6.53
N GLN A 146 -3.02 -6.43 -7.63
CA GLN A 146 -4.36 -5.90 -7.86
C GLN A 146 -5.41 -6.44 -6.87
N GLY A 147 -5.37 -7.74 -6.57
CA GLY A 147 -6.25 -8.34 -5.57
C GLY A 147 -5.94 -7.83 -4.16
N SER A 148 -4.65 -7.71 -3.83
CA SER A 148 -4.16 -7.20 -2.56
C SER A 148 -4.53 -5.73 -2.36
N ASP A 149 -4.38 -4.88 -3.37
CA ASP A 149 -4.81 -3.48 -3.37
C ASP A 149 -6.29 -3.35 -2.97
N ARG A 150 -7.19 -4.04 -3.69
CA ARG A 150 -8.62 -4.02 -3.39
C ARG A 150 -8.97 -4.56 -2.02
N LEU A 151 -8.30 -5.63 -1.58
CA LEU A 151 -8.47 -6.19 -0.25
C LEU A 151 -8.09 -5.16 0.82
N CYS A 152 -6.93 -4.54 0.69
CA CYS A 152 -6.43 -3.51 1.61
C CYS A 152 -7.37 -2.30 1.65
N ALA A 153 -7.76 -1.78 0.49
CA ALA A 153 -8.74 -0.70 0.38
C ALA A 153 -10.04 -0.99 1.14
N CYS A 154 -10.56 -2.22 1.04
CA CYS A 154 -11.76 -2.64 1.77
C CYS A 154 -11.50 -2.73 3.28
N LEU A 155 -10.41 -3.39 3.71
CA LEU A 155 -10.07 -3.57 5.12
C LEU A 155 -9.80 -2.23 5.82
N GLU A 156 -9.16 -1.30 5.13
CA GLU A 156 -8.86 0.05 5.58
C GLU A 156 -10.13 0.88 5.72
N ALA A 157 -11.00 0.88 4.71
CA ALA A 157 -12.30 1.56 4.81
C ALA A 157 -13.14 1.02 5.98
N MET A 158 -13.16 -0.30 6.18
CA MET A 158 -13.83 -0.92 7.32
C MET A 158 -13.22 -0.51 8.67
N HIS A 159 -11.88 -0.45 8.76
CA HIS A 159 -11.19 0.03 9.97
C HIS A 159 -11.46 1.51 10.24
N GLY A 160 -11.38 2.36 9.21
CA GLY A 160 -11.64 3.79 9.28
C GLY A 160 -13.06 4.09 9.76
N MET A 161 -14.05 3.38 9.21
CA MET A 161 -15.46 3.51 9.65
C MET A 161 -15.64 3.11 11.12
N LYS A 162 -15.06 1.99 11.56
CA LYS A 162 -15.13 1.55 12.98
C LYS A 162 -14.47 2.55 13.91
N SER A 163 -13.33 3.11 13.53
CA SER A 163 -12.62 4.14 14.30
C SER A 163 -13.47 5.41 14.45
N LYS A 164 -14.05 5.90 13.35
CA LYS A 164 -14.94 7.06 13.35
C LYS A 164 -16.16 6.84 14.24
N MET A 165 -16.83 5.70 14.15
CA MET A 165 -17.97 5.36 15.01
C MET A 165 -17.60 5.31 16.50
N ARG A 166 -16.44 4.75 16.85
CA ARG A 166 -15.96 4.72 18.24
C ARG A 166 -15.70 6.13 18.79
N LYS A 167 -15.05 7.00 18.01
CA LYS A 167 -14.81 8.40 18.38
C LYS A 167 -16.12 9.15 18.59
N THR A 168 -17.10 9.00 17.68
CA THR A 168 -18.42 9.62 17.82
C THR A 168 -19.11 9.16 19.10
N ARG A 169 -19.14 7.85 19.39
CA ARG A 169 -19.73 7.32 20.62
C ARG A 169 -19.06 7.88 21.88
N LEU A 170 -17.73 7.96 21.92
CA LEU A 170 -17.00 8.51 23.05
C LEU A 170 -17.34 10.00 23.28
N VAL A 171 -17.37 10.80 22.21
CA VAL A 171 -17.75 12.23 22.30
C VAL A 171 -19.19 12.39 22.79
N THR A 172 -20.13 11.59 22.28
CA THR A 172 -21.53 11.63 22.75
C THR A 172 -21.64 11.19 24.21
N SER A 173 -20.92 10.15 24.63
CA SER A 173 -20.89 9.72 26.03
C SER A 173 -20.35 10.82 26.94
N ILE A 174 -19.20 11.43 26.63
CA ILE A 174 -18.65 12.54 27.40
C ILE A 174 -19.62 13.72 27.46
N ALA A 175 -20.23 14.09 26.32
CA ALA A 175 -21.20 15.18 26.26
C ALA A 175 -22.48 14.92 27.08
N LEU A 176 -22.89 13.65 27.24
CA LEU A 176 -23.98 13.25 28.14
C LEU A 176 -23.57 13.33 29.62
N PHE A 177 -22.31 13.05 29.96
CA PHE A 177 -21.77 13.17 31.32
C PHE A 177 -21.53 14.62 31.77
N MET A 178 -21.40 15.57 30.84
CA MET A 178 -21.16 17.00 31.11
C MET A 178 -22.46 17.84 31.18
N LYS A 179 -23.63 17.21 31.10
CA LYS A 179 -24.95 17.83 31.32
C LYS A 179 -25.49 17.40 32.67
#